data_AF-A0A1W9U3Y3-F1
#
_entry.id   AF-A0A1W9U3Y3-F1
#
_cell.length_a   1.000
_cell.length_b   1.000
_cell.length_c   1.000
_cell.angle_alpha   90.00
_cell.angle_beta   90.00
_cell.angle_gamma   90.00
#
_symmetry.space_group_name_H-M   'P 1'
#
loop_
_entity.id
_entity.type
_entity.pdbx_description
1 polymer ?
#
loop_
_entity_poly.entity_id
_entity_poly.type
_entity_poly.pdbx_seq_one_letter_code
_entity_poly.pdbx_strand_id
1 'polypeptide(L)'
;MRDMHKYDLHKLLKEELKNGSSDLVTRPSGQVVRNRIEADIGKEENGSVIALDFSKIGIIDYSCADEIVAKLISRLLGGEYGNKYLTLTGLNENQEENIEVALERKDLAVIAEKRDGRKVLLGSLHNYLKETLDLILKNGSLTAKELSQAMNLEANTSGTRLLNLHKKRLVKRREKEERGSGSGRGLIFRGCSKRNRQSEAGNRKNAHPYFRWTGRRGQ
;
A
#
# COMPACT_ATOMS: atom_id res chain seq x y z
N MET A 1 -16.77 -5.02 4.58
CA MET A 1 -15.79 -4.39 5.49
C MET A 1 -14.76 -3.66 4.61
N ARG A 2 -14.99 -2.44 4.10
CA ARG A 2 -15.49 -1.14 4.59
C ARG A 2 -14.58 -0.33 5.50
N ASP A 3 -13.37 -0.80 5.75
CA ASP A 3 -12.53 -0.14 6.76
C ASP A 3 -11.47 0.72 6.06
N MET A 4 -11.96 1.86 5.56
CA MET A 4 -11.12 2.98 5.18
C MET A 4 -11.04 3.95 6.36
N HIS A 5 -9.87 4.09 6.95
CA HIS A 5 -9.62 4.96 8.10
C HIS A 5 -8.97 6.24 7.60
N LYS A 6 -9.68 7.35 7.76
CA LYS A 6 -9.20 8.66 7.33
C LYS A 6 -8.57 9.38 8.50
N TYR A 7 -7.30 9.73 8.37
CA TYR A 7 -6.51 10.47 9.35
C TYR A 7 -6.33 11.90 8.88
N ASP A 8 -6.99 12.85 9.55
CA ASP A 8 -6.84 14.29 9.29
C ASP A 8 -5.51 14.76 9.88
N LEU A 9 -4.52 15.01 9.01
CA LEU A 9 -3.18 15.41 9.44
C LEU A 9 -3.19 16.76 10.16
N HIS A 10 -4.06 17.67 9.77
CA HIS A 10 -4.18 18.97 10.41
C HIS A 10 -4.74 18.83 11.84
N LYS A 11 -5.69 17.91 12.06
CA LYS A 11 -6.17 17.58 13.42
C LYS A 11 -5.04 17.02 14.29
N LEU A 12 -4.32 16.02 13.78
CA LEU A 12 -3.18 15.42 14.50
C LEU A 12 -2.12 16.47 14.82
N LEU A 13 -1.80 17.34 13.86
CA LEU A 13 -0.82 18.38 14.04
C LEU A 13 -1.23 19.39 15.12
N LYS A 14 -2.51 19.79 15.16
CA LYS A 14 -3.04 20.69 16.21
C LYS A 14 -3.00 20.07 17.60
N GLU A 15 -3.34 18.78 17.71
CA GLU A 15 -3.33 18.06 18.98
C GLU A 15 -1.91 17.92 19.55
N GLU A 16 -0.94 17.66 18.67
CA GLU A 16 0.44 17.36 19.09
C GLU A 16 1.33 18.60 19.24
N LEU A 17 1.26 19.58 18.32
CA LEU A 17 2.19 20.72 18.33
C LEU A 17 1.73 21.89 19.20
N LYS A 18 0.43 21.99 19.53
CA LYS A 18 -0.20 23.04 20.36
C LYS A 18 0.18 24.50 20.00
N ASN A 19 0.82 24.72 18.86
CA ASN A 19 1.41 26.01 18.44
C ASN A 19 0.59 26.71 17.34
N GLY A 20 -0.56 26.14 16.95
CA GLY A 20 -1.48 26.74 15.98
C GLY A 20 -1.02 26.72 14.53
N SER A 21 0.19 26.22 14.23
CA SER A 21 0.68 26.10 12.86
C SER A 21 -0.15 25.05 12.09
N SER A 22 -0.28 25.23 10.77
CA SER A 22 -0.85 24.23 9.84
C SER A 22 0.19 23.71 8.86
N ASP A 23 1.46 24.08 9.06
CA ASP A 23 2.54 23.83 8.11
C ASP A 23 3.44 22.68 8.59
N LEU A 24 3.65 21.74 7.69
CA LEU A 24 4.51 20.56 7.86
C LEU A 24 5.87 20.83 7.21
N VAL A 25 6.64 21.73 7.82
CA VAL A 25 7.90 22.24 7.24
C VAL A 25 9.15 21.86 8.03
N THR A 26 9.00 21.17 9.16
CA THR A 26 10.15 20.75 9.97
C THR A 26 10.13 19.24 10.21
N ARG A 27 11.31 18.60 10.16
CA ARG A 27 11.46 17.17 10.48
C ARG A 27 10.95 16.81 11.89
N PRO A 28 11.24 17.58 12.96
CA PRO A 28 10.71 17.27 14.29
C PRO A 28 9.18 17.25 14.32
N SER A 29 8.52 18.22 13.66
CA SER A 29 7.06 18.22 13.56
C SER A 29 6.51 17.01 12.81
N GLY A 30 7.17 16.64 11.71
CA GLY A 30 6.80 15.45 10.94
C GLY A 30 7.00 14.15 11.72
N GLN A 31 8.05 14.06 12.53
CA GLN A 31 8.32 12.89 13.36
C GLN A 31 7.22 12.67 14.41
N VAL A 32 6.77 13.73 15.06
CA VAL A 32 5.69 13.66 16.06
C VAL A 32 4.39 13.17 15.40
N VAL A 33 4.00 13.80 14.29
CA VAL A 33 2.81 13.40 13.51
C VAL A 33 2.94 11.96 13.01
N ARG A 34 4.10 11.56 12.49
CA ARG A 34 4.35 10.18 12.04
C ARG A 34 4.18 9.19 13.18
N ASN A 35 4.85 9.40 14.32
CA ASN A 35 4.77 8.48 15.45
C ASN A 35 3.32 8.27 15.92
N ARG A 36 2.51 9.34 15.90
CA ARG A 36 1.08 9.27 16.21
C ARG A 36 0.31 8.41 15.20
N ILE A 37 0.53 8.66 13.91
CA ILE A 37 -0.05 7.86 12.82
C ILE A 37 0.34 6.39 12.94
N GLU A 38 1.61 6.09 13.22
CA GLU A 38 2.11 4.72 13.36
C GLU A 38 1.44 3.97 14.52
N ALA A 39 1.28 4.65 15.66
CA ALA A 39 0.60 4.09 16.81
C ALA A 39 -0.87 3.78 16.52
N ASP A 40 -1.53 4.58 15.67
CA ASP A 40 -2.93 4.35 15.32
C ASP A 40 -3.07 3.31 14.21
N ILE A 41 -2.24 3.37 13.16
CA ILE A 41 -2.16 2.32 12.12
C ILE A 41 -1.92 0.96 12.77
N GLY A 42 -1.05 0.85 13.78
CA GLY A 42 -0.78 -0.42 14.46
C GLY A 42 -2.00 -1.08 15.11
N LYS A 43 -3.05 -0.30 15.43
CA LYS A 43 -4.29 -0.79 16.06
C LYS A 43 -5.35 -1.24 15.06
N GLU A 44 -5.23 -0.83 13.80
CA GLU A 44 -6.25 -1.12 12.79
C GLU A 44 -6.20 -2.60 12.37
N GLU A 45 -7.29 -3.09 11.77
CA GLU A 45 -7.37 -4.46 11.29
C GLU A 45 -6.53 -4.70 10.03
N ASN A 46 -6.22 -5.98 9.75
CA ASN A 46 -5.57 -6.36 8.50
C ASN A 46 -6.53 -6.19 7.31
N GLY A 47 -6.02 -5.61 6.23
CA GLY A 47 -6.74 -5.29 5.01
C GLY A 47 -7.34 -3.87 5.01
N SER A 48 -7.14 -3.08 6.07
CA SER A 48 -7.63 -1.70 6.14
C SER A 48 -6.90 -0.78 5.15
N VAL A 49 -7.60 0.26 4.70
CA VAL A 49 -7.05 1.31 3.84
C VAL A 49 -6.92 2.58 4.68
N ILE A 50 -5.69 3.04 4.88
CA ILE A 50 -5.37 4.23 5.65
C ILE A 50 -5.26 5.40 4.69
N ALA A 51 -6.15 6.38 4.81
CA ALA A 51 -6.13 7.60 4.02
C ALA A 51 -5.58 8.76 4.85
N LEU A 52 -4.42 9.28 4.49
CA LEU A 52 -3.86 10.49 5.09
C LEU A 52 -4.43 11.72 4.38
N ASP A 53 -5.08 12.62 5.11
CA ASP A 53 -5.74 13.80 4.57
C ASP A 53 -4.89 15.06 4.76
N PHE A 54 -4.48 15.64 3.63
CA PHE A 54 -3.68 16.85 3.51
C PHE A 54 -4.52 18.09 3.15
N SER A 55 -5.85 17.96 3.00
CA SER A 55 -6.72 19.04 2.54
C SER A 55 -6.62 20.33 3.35
N LYS A 56 -6.36 20.21 4.66
CA LYS A 56 -6.20 21.33 5.59
C LYS A 56 -4.74 21.63 5.97
N ILE A 57 -3.79 20.92 5.38
CA ILE A 57 -2.37 21.26 5.52
C ILE A 57 -2.08 22.44 4.59
N GLY A 58 -1.37 23.45 5.09
CA GLY A 58 -0.93 24.60 4.32
C GLY A 58 0.16 24.18 3.34
N ILE A 59 1.38 24.09 3.86
CA ILE A 59 2.57 23.71 3.08
C ILE A 59 3.21 22.45 3.68
N ILE A 60 3.76 21.59 2.83
CA ILE A 60 4.68 20.51 3.22
C ILE A 60 6.00 20.71 2.49
N ASP A 61 7.11 20.69 3.23
CA ASP A 61 8.43 20.70 2.61
C ASP A 61 8.87 19.28 2.23
N TYR A 62 9.84 19.18 1.33
CA TYR A 62 10.45 17.91 0.95
C TYR A 62 10.90 17.09 2.19
N SER A 63 11.51 17.74 3.20
CA SER A 63 12.07 17.04 4.36
C SER A 63 10.98 16.40 5.23
N CYS A 64 9.83 17.04 5.36
CA CYS A 64 8.70 16.53 6.11
C CYS A 64 7.92 15.50 5.29
N ALA A 65 7.81 15.67 3.96
CA ALA A 65 7.28 14.64 3.07
C ALA A 65 8.10 13.35 3.15
N ASP A 66 9.43 13.45 3.17
CA ASP A 66 10.34 12.32 3.41
C ASP A 66 10.12 11.71 4.81
N GLU A 67 10.02 12.54 5.84
CA GLU A 67 9.85 12.10 7.24
C GLU A 67 8.53 11.37 7.49
N ILE A 68 7.44 11.85 6.90
CA ILE A 68 6.09 11.27 7.10
C ILE A 68 5.83 10.23 6.02
N VAL A 69 5.67 10.66 4.76
CA VAL A 69 5.11 9.83 3.70
C VAL A 69 6.08 8.73 3.30
N ALA A 70 7.34 9.07 2.99
CA ALA A 70 8.30 8.09 2.52
C ALA A 70 8.63 7.05 3.59
N LYS A 71 8.78 7.46 4.86
CA LYS A 71 9.01 6.51 5.97
C LYS A 71 7.80 5.62 6.24
N LEU A 72 6.58 6.16 6.26
CA LEU A 72 5.37 5.35 6.44
C LEU A 72 5.23 4.29 5.33
N ILE A 73 5.46 4.66 4.08
CA ILE A 73 5.38 3.70 2.96
C ILE A 73 6.51 2.67 3.06
N SER A 74 7.74 3.09 3.36
CA SER A 74 8.86 2.17 3.53
C SER A 74 8.59 1.12 4.60
N ARG A 75 8.13 1.54 5.79
CA ARG A 75 7.77 0.66 6.91
C ARG A 75 6.56 -0.23 6.59
N LEU A 76 5.58 0.29 5.86
CA LEU A 76 4.44 -0.49 5.36
C LEU A 76 4.89 -1.63 4.43
N LEU A 77 5.82 -1.35 3.52
CA LEU A 77 6.39 -2.36 2.61
C LEU A 77 7.30 -3.34 3.36
N GLY A 78 7.98 -2.88 4.41
CA GLY A 78 8.74 -3.71 5.35
C GLY A 78 7.87 -4.63 6.21
N GLY A 79 6.55 -4.44 6.22
CA GLY A 79 5.59 -5.27 6.95
C GLY A 79 5.41 -4.87 8.42
N GLU A 80 5.95 -3.72 8.85
CA GLU A 80 5.89 -3.25 10.24
C GLU A 80 4.44 -3.00 10.73
N TYR A 81 3.52 -2.69 9.80
CA TYR A 81 2.10 -2.47 10.10
C TYR A 81 1.19 -3.63 9.70
N GLY A 82 1.77 -4.79 9.35
CA GLY A 82 1.03 -5.94 8.85
C GLY A 82 0.45 -5.73 7.45
N ASN A 83 -0.71 -6.33 7.18
CA ASN A 83 -1.36 -6.24 5.88
C ASN A 83 -2.23 -4.98 5.82
N LYS A 84 -1.67 -3.82 5.44
CA LYS A 84 -2.45 -2.59 5.26
C LYS A 84 -2.13 -1.89 3.94
N TYR A 85 -2.96 -0.90 3.61
CA TYR A 85 -2.80 -0.07 2.43
C TYR A 85 -2.78 1.38 2.88
N LEU A 86 -1.97 2.21 2.23
CA LEU A 86 -1.88 3.65 2.50
C LEU A 86 -2.18 4.44 1.23
N THR A 87 -2.97 5.50 1.37
CA THR A 87 -3.29 6.44 0.31
C THR A 87 -3.26 7.87 0.85
N LEU A 88 -2.98 8.83 -0.01
CA LEU A 88 -2.98 10.25 0.33
C LEU A 88 -4.22 10.90 -0.27
N THR A 89 -4.80 11.88 0.41
CA THR A 89 -6.01 12.57 -0.06
C THR A 89 -5.92 14.07 0.19
N GLY A 90 -6.58 14.86 -0.65
CA GLY A 90 -6.69 16.31 -0.46
C GLY A 90 -5.42 17.10 -0.80
N LEU A 91 -4.51 16.52 -1.58
CA LEU A 91 -3.27 17.18 -1.98
C LEU A 91 -3.51 18.36 -2.92
N ASN A 92 -2.72 19.42 -2.76
CA ASN A 92 -2.51 20.46 -3.75
C ASN A 92 -1.24 20.20 -4.59
N GLU A 93 -1.01 20.98 -5.65
CA GLU A 93 0.12 20.80 -6.58
C GLU A 93 1.48 20.89 -5.88
N ASN A 94 1.71 21.90 -5.03
CA ASN A 94 2.96 22.03 -4.29
C ASN A 94 3.23 20.85 -3.35
N GLN A 95 2.19 20.32 -2.70
CA GLN A 95 2.30 19.15 -1.82
C GLN A 95 2.60 17.89 -2.64
N GLU A 96 1.95 17.76 -3.80
CA GLU A 96 2.17 16.66 -4.75
C GLU A 96 3.62 16.58 -5.18
N GLU A 97 4.19 17.69 -5.66
CA GLU A 97 5.58 17.76 -6.12
C GLU A 97 6.58 17.38 -5.02
N ASN A 98 6.42 17.95 -3.81
CA ASN A 98 7.32 17.64 -2.70
C ASN A 98 7.25 16.18 -2.27
N ILE A 99 6.05 15.58 -2.30
CA ILE A 99 5.85 14.17 -1.96
C ILE A 99 6.36 13.25 -3.07
N GLU A 100 6.15 13.61 -4.34
CA GLU A 100 6.64 12.85 -5.48
C GLU A 100 8.17 12.73 -5.43
N VAL A 101 8.87 13.85 -5.27
CA VAL A 101 10.34 13.87 -5.16
C VAL A 101 10.85 13.06 -3.95
N ALA A 102 10.14 13.11 -2.81
CA ALA A 102 10.48 12.32 -1.63
C ALA A 102 10.37 10.80 -1.87
N LEU A 103 9.40 10.37 -2.67
CA LEU A 103 9.17 8.97 -2.98
C LEU A 103 10.09 8.44 -4.08
N GLU A 104 10.32 9.23 -5.14
CA GLU A 104 11.19 8.86 -6.25
C GLU A 104 12.62 8.57 -5.76
N ARG A 105 13.14 9.39 -4.86
CA ARG A 105 14.50 9.22 -4.30
C ARG A 105 14.70 7.91 -3.52
N LYS A 106 13.62 7.22 -3.15
CA LYS A 106 13.67 5.92 -2.45
C LYS A 106 13.06 4.77 -3.24
N ASP A 107 12.76 4.97 -4.52
CA ASP A 107 12.03 4.00 -5.36
C ASP A 107 10.69 3.53 -4.75
N LEU A 108 10.01 4.45 -4.06
CA LEU A 108 8.71 4.21 -3.44
C LEU A 108 7.59 4.77 -4.30
N ALA A 109 6.38 4.26 -4.11
CA ALA A 109 5.19 4.73 -4.81
C ALA A 109 3.95 4.69 -3.93
N VAL A 110 3.01 5.60 -4.17
CA VAL A 110 1.71 5.64 -3.49
C VAL A 110 0.61 6.18 -4.40
N ILE A 111 -0.63 5.76 -4.15
CA ILE A 111 -1.80 6.36 -4.79
C ILE A 111 -2.26 7.55 -3.96
N ALA A 112 -2.40 8.69 -4.61
CA ALA A 112 -2.94 9.91 -4.05
C ALA A 112 -4.25 10.31 -4.75
N GLU A 113 -5.14 10.97 -4.02
CA GLU A 113 -6.35 11.62 -4.52
C GLU A 113 -6.19 13.13 -4.37
N LYS A 114 -6.20 13.84 -5.50
CA LYS A 114 -6.18 15.31 -5.55
C LYS A 114 -7.48 15.88 -4.99
N ARG A 115 -7.49 17.19 -4.71
CA ARG A 115 -8.69 17.90 -4.23
C ARG A 115 -9.87 17.85 -5.22
N ASP A 116 -9.59 17.69 -6.51
CA ASP A 116 -10.60 17.52 -7.56
C ASP A 116 -11.15 16.07 -7.66
N GLY A 117 -10.69 15.16 -6.78
CA GLY A 117 -11.09 13.75 -6.76
C GLY A 117 -10.33 12.86 -7.74
N ARG A 118 -9.39 13.40 -8.54
CA ARG A 118 -8.58 12.59 -9.46
C ARG A 118 -7.54 11.81 -8.68
N LYS A 119 -7.39 10.53 -9.03
CA LYS A 119 -6.35 9.67 -8.47
C LYS A 119 -5.10 9.73 -9.33
N VAL A 120 -3.96 9.92 -8.70
CA VAL A 120 -2.64 9.96 -9.32
C VAL A 120 -1.68 9.02 -8.59
N LEU A 121 -0.68 8.56 -9.32
CA LEU A 121 0.45 7.82 -8.76
C LEU A 121 1.56 8.83 -8.46
N LEU A 122 2.05 8.85 -7.22
CA LEU A 122 3.23 9.63 -6.83
C LEU A 122 4.41 8.70 -6.57
N GLY A 123 5.60 9.10 -7.01
CA GLY A 123 6.85 8.36 -6.82
C GLY A 123 7.26 7.51 -8.03
N SER A 124 8.14 6.53 -7.78
CA SER A 124 8.73 5.68 -8.82
C SER A 124 8.01 4.34 -8.99
N LEU A 125 7.61 4.06 -10.23
CA LEU A 125 7.04 2.78 -10.63
C LEU A 125 7.48 2.44 -12.05
N HIS A 126 7.94 1.21 -12.27
CA HIS A 126 8.31 0.75 -13.61
C HIS A 126 7.15 0.97 -14.62
N ASN A 127 7.49 1.44 -15.83
CA ASN A 127 6.52 1.79 -16.88
C ASN A 127 5.47 0.70 -17.13
N TYR A 128 5.87 -0.58 -17.18
CA TYR A 128 4.95 -1.69 -17.41
C TYR A 128 3.92 -1.89 -16.27
N LEU A 129 4.27 -1.52 -15.04
CA LEU A 129 3.36 -1.52 -13.89
C LEU A 129 2.49 -0.26 -13.89
N LYS A 130 3.03 0.88 -14.32
CA LYS A 130 2.28 2.14 -14.48
C LYS A 130 1.14 1.97 -15.49
N GLU A 131 1.42 1.38 -16.65
CA GLU A 131 0.39 1.04 -17.66
C GLU A 131 -0.71 0.16 -17.08
N THR A 132 -0.32 -0.87 -16.30
CA THR A 132 -1.26 -1.78 -15.65
C THR A 132 -2.12 -1.04 -14.61
N LEU A 133 -1.50 -0.14 -13.85
CA LEU A 133 -2.17 0.66 -12.83
C LEU A 133 -3.15 1.66 -13.47
N ASP A 134 -2.78 2.30 -14.57
CA ASP A 134 -3.62 3.25 -15.30
C ASP A 134 -4.89 2.57 -15.84
N LEU A 135 -4.79 1.32 -16.29
CA LEU A 135 -5.97 0.52 -16.66
C LEU A 135 -6.88 0.24 -15.46
N ILE A 136 -6.31 -0.05 -14.29
CA ILE A 136 -7.09 -0.26 -13.06
C ILE A 136 -7.72 1.05 -12.59
N LEU A 137 -7.03 2.18 -12.72
CA LEU A 137 -7.57 3.51 -12.38
C LEU A 137 -8.77 3.87 -13.27
N LYS A 138 -8.69 3.58 -14.57
CA LYS A 138 -9.78 3.82 -15.53
C LYS A 138 -10.98 2.91 -15.31
N ASN A 139 -10.75 1.61 -15.06
CA ASN A 139 -11.82 0.62 -14.96
C ASN A 139 -12.34 0.43 -13.52
N GLY A 140 -11.66 0.99 -12.52
CA GLY A 140 -11.92 0.82 -11.09
C GLY A 140 -11.56 -0.56 -10.54
N SER A 141 -11.77 -1.61 -11.34
CA SER A 141 -11.26 -2.94 -11.05
C SER A 141 -10.90 -3.73 -12.30
N LEU A 142 -9.97 -4.67 -12.17
CA LEU A 142 -9.50 -5.49 -13.27
C LEU A 142 -9.17 -6.91 -12.81
N THR A 143 -9.37 -7.89 -13.68
CA THR A 143 -8.92 -9.28 -13.53
C THR A 143 -7.67 -9.54 -14.37
N ALA A 144 -6.92 -10.60 -14.04
CA ALA A 144 -5.77 -11.01 -14.86
C ALA A 144 -6.15 -11.34 -16.31
N LYS A 145 -7.39 -11.82 -16.55
CA LYS A 145 -7.91 -12.12 -17.90
C LYS A 145 -8.19 -10.83 -18.67
N GLU A 146 -8.86 -9.85 -18.06
CA GLU A 146 -9.11 -8.55 -18.67
C GLU A 146 -7.81 -7.79 -18.96
N LEU A 147 -6.82 -7.88 -18.05
CA LEU A 147 -5.49 -7.31 -18.28
C LEU A 147 -4.79 -7.95 -19.47
N SER A 148 -4.79 -9.28 -19.53
CA SER A 148 -4.21 -10.07 -20.62
C SER A 148 -4.82 -9.68 -21.97
N GLN A 149 -6.15 -9.53 -22.03
CA GLN A 149 -6.86 -9.11 -23.24
C GLN A 149 -6.59 -7.66 -23.61
N ALA A 150 -6.60 -6.74 -22.64
CA ALA A 150 -6.42 -5.31 -22.89
C ALA A 150 -5.00 -4.96 -23.34
N MET A 151 -3.98 -5.68 -22.84
CA MET A 151 -2.57 -5.41 -23.13
C MET A 151 -1.94 -6.43 -24.09
N ASN A 152 -2.73 -7.38 -24.61
CA ASN A 152 -2.25 -8.52 -25.41
C ASN A 152 -1.07 -9.27 -24.76
N LEU A 153 -1.16 -9.48 -23.44
CA LEU A 153 -0.13 -10.14 -22.63
C LEU A 153 -0.51 -11.58 -22.34
N GLU A 154 0.49 -12.43 -22.11
CA GLU A 154 0.24 -13.75 -21.54
C GLU A 154 -0.43 -13.65 -20.16
N ALA A 155 -1.27 -14.64 -19.84
CA ALA A 155 -1.98 -14.71 -18.56
C ALA A 155 -1.03 -14.74 -17.35
N ASN A 156 0.13 -15.39 -17.49
CA ASN A 156 1.15 -15.46 -16.46
C ASN A 156 1.79 -14.08 -16.22
N THR A 157 2.20 -13.39 -17.28
CA THR A 157 2.74 -12.03 -17.21
C THR A 157 1.74 -11.05 -16.57
N SER A 158 0.47 -11.15 -16.95
CA SER A 158 -0.62 -10.35 -16.37
C SER A 158 -0.78 -10.62 -14.87
N GLY A 159 -0.73 -11.88 -14.47
CA GLY A 159 -0.77 -12.28 -13.06
C GLY A 159 0.41 -11.73 -12.25
N THR A 160 1.63 -11.80 -12.79
CA THR A 160 2.84 -11.28 -12.15
C THR A 160 2.80 -9.76 -11.98
N ARG A 161 2.34 -9.01 -13.00
CA ARG A 161 2.20 -7.54 -12.91
C ARG A 161 1.23 -7.14 -11.79
N LEU A 162 0.06 -7.79 -11.72
CA LEU A 162 -0.92 -7.55 -10.67
C LEU A 162 -0.39 -7.93 -9.27
N LEU A 163 0.37 -9.02 -9.17
CA LEU A 163 1.00 -9.43 -7.92
C LEU A 163 2.08 -8.41 -7.46
N ASN A 164 2.86 -7.85 -8.39
CA ASN A 164 3.86 -6.83 -8.07
C ASN A 164 3.20 -5.53 -7.57
N LEU A 165 2.09 -5.10 -8.19
CA LEU A 165 1.29 -3.98 -7.69
C LEU A 165 0.70 -4.25 -6.30
N HIS A 166 0.26 -5.49 -6.04
CA HIS A 166 -0.22 -5.92 -4.72
C HIS A 166 0.87 -5.88 -3.66
N LYS A 167 2.07 -6.38 -3.98
CA LYS A 167 3.24 -6.37 -3.08
C LYS A 167 3.67 -4.95 -2.74
N LYS A 168 3.62 -4.02 -3.71
CA LYS A 168 3.85 -2.59 -3.49
C LYS A 168 2.68 -1.87 -2.78
N ARG A 169 1.64 -2.60 -2.33
CA ARG A 169 0.44 -2.06 -1.64
C ARG A 169 -0.31 -0.99 -2.44
N LEU A 170 -0.17 -0.98 -3.77
CA LEU A 170 -0.86 -0.03 -4.65
C LEU A 170 -2.26 -0.51 -5.02
N VAL A 171 -2.48 -1.82 -5.05
CA VAL A 171 -3.78 -2.41 -5.41
C VAL A 171 -4.14 -3.54 -4.45
N LYS A 172 -5.37 -3.52 -3.95
CA LYS A 172 -5.92 -4.55 -3.07
C LYS A 172 -6.43 -5.73 -3.88
N ARG A 173 -6.05 -6.94 -3.48
CA ARG A 173 -6.62 -8.17 -4.04
C ARG A 173 -7.98 -8.42 -3.40
N ARG A 174 -9.01 -8.65 -4.20
CA ARG A 174 -10.27 -9.25 -3.75
C ARG A 174 -10.43 -10.66 -4.31
N GLU A 175 -10.81 -11.59 -3.45
CA GLU A 175 -11.31 -12.90 -3.86
C GLU A 175 -12.77 -12.73 -4.33
N LYS A 176 -13.23 -13.59 -5.25
CA LYS A 176 -14.54 -13.44 -5.89
C LYS A 176 -15.66 -13.66 -4.85
N GLU A 177 -16.71 -12.83 -4.97
CA GLU A 177 -17.89 -12.64 -4.08
C GLU A 177 -17.64 -11.54 -3.03
N GLU A 178 -18.31 -10.39 -3.03
CA GLU A 178 -19.74 -10.15 -3.22
C GLU A 178 -20.06 -9.06 -4.27
N ARG A 179 -21.28 -9.13 -4.81
CA ARG A 179 -21.95 -8.01 -5.51
C ARG A 179 -22.19 -6.89 -4.49
N GLY A 180 -21.16 -6.10 -4.23
CA GLY A 180 -21.26 -4.88 -3.42
C GLY A 180 -21.04 -3.66 -4.30
N SER A 181 -22.14 -3.02 -4.70
CA SER A 181 -22.17 -1.66 -5.23
C SER A 181 -21.50 -0.75 -4.20
N GLY A 182 -20.27 -0.32 -4.47
CA GLY A 182 -19.52 0.44 -3.48
C GLY A 182 -18.38 1.17 -4.14
N SER A 183 -18.53 2.49 -4.19
CA SER A 183 -17.49 3.48 -4.47
C SER A 183 -16.39 3.40 -3.38
N GLY A 184 -15.69 2.27 -3.34
CA GLY A 184 -14.54 2.07 -2.49
C GLY A 184 -13.37 2.81 -3.12
N ARG A 185 -12.85 3.83 -2.45
CA ARG A 185 -11.73 4.63 -2.95
C ARG A 185 -10.41 3.86 -3.11
N GLY A 186 -10.34 2.60 -2.66
CA GLY A 186 -9.19 1.72 -2.89
C GLY A 186 -9.21 1.07 -4.28
N LEU A 187 -8.05 0.98 -4.93
CA LEU A 187 -7.89 0.24 -6.19
C LEU A 187 -8.00 -1.26 -5.91
N ILE A 188 -8.82 -1.94 -6.71
CA ILE A 188 -9.14 -3.35 -6.50
C ILE A 188 -8.77 -4.12 -7.76
N PHE A 189 -8.06 -5.23 -7.61
CA PHE A 189 -8.01 -6.25 -8.65
C PHE A 189 -8.60 -7.55 -8.14
N ARG A 190 -9.26 -8.27 -9.03
CA ARG A 190 -9.88 -9.56 -8.71
C ARG A 190 -8.94 -10.67 -9.14
N GLY A 191 -8.62 -11.54 -8.18
CA GLY A 191 -7.91 -12.76 -8.51
C GLY A 191 -8.72 -13.60 -9.49
N CYS A 192 -8.06 -14.16 -10.50
CA CYS A 192 -8.69 -15.21 -11.29
C CYS A 192 -8.77 -16.45 -10.39
N SER A 193 -9.98 -16.88 -10.00
CA SER A 193 -10.17 -18.13 -9.26
C SER A 193 -9.74 -19.28 -10.17
N LYS A 194 -8.48 -19.71 -10.03
CA LYS A 194 -8.12 -21.07 -10.41
C LYS A 194 -8.64 -21.93 -9.27
N ARG A 195 -9.75 -22.63 -9.51
CA ARG A 195 -10.08 -23.85 -8.76
C ARG A 195 -8.88 -24.79 -8.93
N ASN A 196 -8.00 -24.81 -7.95
CA ASN A 196 -6.96 -25.83 -7.87
C ASN A 196 -7.60 -27.07 -7.22
N ARG A 197 -8.31 -27.86 -8.04
CA ARG A 197 -8.56 -29.28 -7.75
C ARG A 197 -7.42 -30.06 -8.36
N GLN A 198 -6.56 -30.59 -7.48
CA GLN A 198 -5.66 -31.74 -7.62
C GLN A 198 -4.50 -31.48 -6.64
N SER A 199 -4.03 -32.37 -5.79
CA SER A 199 -4.44 -33.71 -5.33
C SER A 199 -3.26 -34.14 -4.47
N GLU A 200 -3.39 -34.16 -3.15
CA GLU A 200 -2.51 -34.99 -2.31
C GLU A 200 -3.39 -35.75 -1.34
N ALA A 201 -3.84 -36.90 -1.84
CA ALA A 201 -4.30 -37.99 -1.03
C ALA A 201 -3.12 -38.49 -0.19
N GLY A 202 -3.34 -38.55 1.12
CA GLY A 202 -2.81 -39.56 2.02
C GLY A 202 -1.29 -39.73 2.09
N ASN A 203 -0.67 -39.17 3.13
CA ASN A 203 0.28 -39.97 3.89
C ASN A 203 0.27 -39.57 5.38
N ARG A 204 -0.66 -40.16 6.14
CA ARG A 204 -0.45 -40.43 7.56
C ARG A 204 0.14 -41.83 7.65
N LYS A 205 1.39 -41.95 8.09
CA LYS A 205 1.89 -43.00 9.00
C LYS A 205 3.38 -42.77 9.32
N ASN A 206 3.71 -43.02 10.59
CA ASN A 206 5.03 -43.05 11.26
C ASN A 206 5.49 -41.67 11.76
N ALA A 207 5.44 -41.26 13.05
CA ALA A 207 5.78 -41.93 14.32
C ALA A 207 7.15 -42.65 14.24
N HIS A 208 8.20 -42.38 15.00
CA HIS A 208 8.51 -41.47 16.13
C HIS A 208 10.08 -41.38 16.20
N PRO A 209 10.76 -40.93 17.27
CA PRO A 209 11.90 -40.00 17.24
C PRO A 209 13.29 -40.69 17.40
N TYR A 210 14.33 -39.87 17.61
CA TYR A 210 15.74 -40.16 17.88
C TYR A 210 16.68 -40.21 16.68
N PHE A 211 17.50 -39.17 16.50
CA PHE A 211 18.90 -39.40 16.15
C PHE A 211 19.82 -38.44 16.90
N ARG A 212 20.81 -39.08 17.53
CA ARG A 212 21.76 -38.60 18.52
C ARG A 212 23.01 -38.12 17.81
N TRP A 213 23.51 -36.97 18.22
CA TRP A 213 24.77 -36.39 17.75
C TRP A 213 25.95 -37.13 18.38
N THR A 214 26.81 -37.75 17.57
CA THR A 214 28.16 -38.16 18.00
C THR A 214 29.16 -37.90 16.88
N GLY A 215 29.99 -36.88 17.06
CA GLY A 215 31.18 -36.67 16.27
C GLY A 215 32.31 -37.62 16.70
N ARG A 216 33.09 -38.09 15.73
CA ARG A 216 34.50 -38.49 15.94
C ARG A 216 35.33 -37.99 14.77
N ARG A 217 36.40 -37.27 15.12
CA ARG A 217 37.51 -36.90 14.25
C ARG A 217 38.45 -38.10 14.08
N GLY A 218 39.05 -38.12 12.90
CA GLY A 218 40.40 -38.56 12.51
C GLY A 218 41.24 -39.42 13.44
N GLN A 219 41.74 -40.50 12.82
CA GLN A 219 43.10 -41.01 13.01
C GLN A 219 44.14 -39.92 12.68
#